data_AF-A0AB39QIL6-F1
#
_entry.id   AF-A0AB39QIL6-F1
#
_cell.length_a   1.000
_cell.length_b   1.000
_cell.length_c   1.000
_cell.angle_alpha   90.00
_cell.angle_beta   90.00
_cell.angle_gamma   90.00
#
_symmetry.space_group_name_H-M   'P 1'
#
loop_
_entity.id
_entity.type
_entity.pdbx_description
1 polymer ?
#
loop_
_entity_poly.entity_id
_entity_poly.type
_entity_poly.pdbx_seq_one_letter_code
_entity_poly.pdbx_strand_id
1 'polypeptide(L)'
;MNSAEYAELPPAQIWARELDAGRYHCSISTMYRILRAHGQSGERRRQATHPARTVPELIATAPSQVFTWDITRLAGPDKGI
;
A
#
# COMPACT_ATOMS: atom_id res chain seq x y z
N MET A 1 13.17 -0.03 -17.95
CA MET A 1 11.91 -0.15 -17.18
C MET A 1 11.77 -1.50 -16.48
N ASN A 2 11.80 -2.64 -17.20
CA ASN A 2 11.60 -3.98 -16.62
C ASN A 2 12.91 -4.67 -16.20
N SER A 3 14.00 -3.91 -16.01
CA SER A 3 15.28 -4.45 -15.54
C SER A 3 15.23 -4.67 -14.03
N ALA A 4 16.03 -5.62 -13.51
CA ALA A 4 16.06 -5.98 -12.10
C ALA A 4 16.39 -4.78 -11.17
N GLU A 5 17.26 -3.88 -11.64
CA GLU A 5 17.61 -2.61 -10.97
C GLU A 5 16.42 -1.67 -10.70
N TYR A 6 15.33 -1.82 -11.46
CA TYR A 6 14.15 -0.95 -11.42
C TYR A 6 12.91 -1.63 -10.86
N ALA A 7 13.02 -2.90 -10.46
CA ALA A 7 11.90 -3.70 -9.96
C ALA A 7 11.15 -3.01 -8.82
N GLU A 8 11.87 -2.38 -7.90
CA GLU A 8 11.33 -1.74 -6.69
C GLU A 8 11.17 -0.22 -6.82
N LEU A 9 11.41 0.35 -8.01
CA LEU A 9 11.38 1.80 -8.21
C LEU A 9 10.05 2.27 -8.82
N PRO A 10 9.48 3.39 -8.35
CA PRO A 10 8.35 4.00 -9.03
C PRO A 10 8.78 4.58 -10.39
N PRO A 11 7.88 4.64 -11.39
CA PRO A 11 8.20 5.14 -12.73
C PRO A 11 8.84 6.53 -12.76
N ALA A 12 8.46 7.41 -11.84
CA ALA A 12 9.06 8.75 -11.72
C ALA A 12 10.55 8.70 -11.34
N GLN A 13 10.96 7.77 -10.45
CA GLN A 13 12.37 7.61 -10.09
C GLN A 13 13.18 6.96 -11.22
N ILE A 14 12.60 5.98 -11.92
CA ILE A 14 13.23 5.38 -13.11
C ILE A 14 13.46 6.47 -14.16
N TRP A 15 12.44 7.30 -14.43
CA TRP A 15 12.54 8.40 -15.38
C TRP A 15 13.63 9.40 -15.01
N ALA A 16 13.73 9.81 -13.74
CA ALA A 16 14.80 10.70 -13.27
C ALA A 16 16.19 10.08 -13.45
N ARG A 17 16.38 8.80 -13.09
CA ARG A 17 17.67 8.10 -13.25
C ARG A 17 18.10 7.97 -14.71
N GLU A 18 17.16 7.69 -15.60
CA GLU A 18 17.42 7.64 -17.03
C GLU A 18 17.88 9.00 -17.57
N LEU A 19 17.26 10.09 -17.11
CA LEU A 19 17.69 11.45 -17.44
C LEU A 19 19.07 11.78 -16.89
N ASP A 20 19.35 11.44 -15.62
CA ASP A 20 20.66 11.65 -15.02
C ASP A 20 21.76 10.88 -15.78
N ALA A 21 21.41 9.72 -16.34
CA ALA A 21 22.28 8.92 -17.20
C ALA A 21 22.30 9.39 -18.68
N GLY A 22 21.67 10.52 -19.00
CA GLY A 22 21.64 11.13 -20.33
C GLY A 22 20.70 10.43 -21.33
N ARG A 23 19.84 9.52 -20.89
CA ARG A 23 18.95 8.74 -21.74
C ARG A 23 17.53 9.28 -21.67
N TYR A 24 17.12 9.99 -22.71
CA TYR A 24 15.75 10.46 -22.87
C TYR A 24 14.95 9.49 -23.75
N HIS A 25 13.90 8.90 -23.18
CA HIS A 25 12.96 8.06 -23.94
C HIS A 25 11.70 8.82 -24.36
N CYS A 26 11.08 9.54 -23.42
CA CYS A 26 9.86 10.32 -23.63
C CYS A 26 9.57 11.21 -22.41
N SER A 27 8.53 12.05 -22.52
CA SER A 27 8.02 12.81 -21.38
C SER A 27 7.43 11.88 -20.32
N ILE A 28 7.43 12.32 -19.06
CA ILE A 28 6.90 11.53 -17.94
C ILE A 28 5.42 11.14 -18.13
N SER A 29 4.62 12.03 -18.72
CA SER A 29 3.21 11.76 -19.03
C SER A 29 3.05 10.64 -20.07
N THR A 30 3.90 10.63 -21.09
CA THR A 30 3.92 9.57 -22.10
C THR A 30 4.38 8.24 -21.50
N MET A 31 5.38 8.27 -20.61
CA MET A 31 5.83 7.10 -19.86
C MET A 31 4.67 6.44 -19.09
N TYR A 32 3.89 7.22 -18.33
CA TYR A 32 2.73 6.70 -17.62
C TYR A 32 1.62 6.20 -18.54
N ARG A 33 1.39 6.84 -19.70
CA ARG A 33 0.42 6.34 -20.70
C ARG A 33 0.80 4.97 -21.23
N ILE A 34 2.07 4.76 -21.56
CA ILE A 34 2.60 3.46 -22.02
C ILE A 34 2.43 2.42 -20.90
N LEU A 35 2.83 2.74 -19.67
CA LEU A 35 2.67 1.84 -18.53
C LEU A 35 1.21 1.43 -18.30
N ARG A 36 0.27 2.38 -18.39
CA ARG A 36 -1.16 2.09 -18.26
C ARG A 36 -1.65 1.17 -19.38
N ALA A 37 -1.23 1.40 -20.62
CA ALA A 37 -1.60 0.55 -21.76
C ALA A 37 -1.13 -0.90 -21.60
N HIS A 38 -0.02 -1.12 -20.89
CA HIS A 38 0.51 -2.45 -20.59
C HIS A 38 0.10 -3.01 -19.22
N GLY A 39 -0.84 -2.37 -18.50
CA GLY A 39 -1.25 -2.81 -17.16
C GLY A 39 -0.17 -2.69 -16.08
N GLN A 40 0.89 -1.94 -16.35
CA GLN A 40 2.05 -1.76 -15.49
C GLN A 40 1.98 -0.47 -14.66
N SER A 41 0.80 0.08 -14.42
CA SER A 41 0.61 1.31 -13.62
C SER A 41 0.37 1.03 -12.13
N GLY A 42 0.35 -0.23 -11.71
CA GLY A 42 0.15 -0.65 -10.33
C GLY A 42 1.38 -0.45 -9.44
N GLU A 43 1.22 -0.80 -8.16
CA GLU A 43 2.31 -0.86 -7.20
C GLU A 43 3.38 -1.84 -7.68
N ARG A 44 4.63 -1.38 -7.73
CA ARG A 44 5.79 -2.16 -8.19
C ARG A 44 6.63 -2.68 -7.03
N ARG A 45 6.56 -1.99 -5.88
CA ARG A 45 7.31 -2.38 -4.69
C ARG A 45 6.77 -3.67 -4.14
N ARG A 46 7.64 -4.50 -3.60
CA ARG A 46 7.28 -5.66 -2.81
C ARG A 46 6.48 -5.20 -1.58
N GLN A 47 5.16 -5.37 -1.67
CA GLN A 47 4.28 -5.15 -0.53
C GLN A 47 4.42 -6.29 0.47
N ALA A 48 4.38 -5.95 1.76
CA ALA A 48 4.24 -6.96 2.80
C ALA A 48 2.85 -7.61 2.65
N THR A 49 2.83 -8.92 2.40
CA THR A 49 1.58 -9.68 2.47
C THR A 49 1.30 -9.97 3.94
N HIS A 50 0.26 -9.36 4.49
CA HIS A 50 -0.25 -9.70 5.82
C HIS A 50 -1.36 -10.74 5.66
N PRO A 51 -1.08 -12.05 5.82
CA PRO A 51 -2.14 -13.04 5.85
C PRO A 51 -3.12 -12.71 6.98
N ALA A 52 -4.40 -12.98 6.75
CA ALA A 52 -5.41 -12.79 7.77
C ALA A 52 -5.01 -13.61 9.02
N ARG A 53 -4.92 -12.94 10.17
CA ARG A 53 -4.75 -13.64 11.44
C ARG A 53 -6.08 -14.30 11.78
N THR A 54 -6.02 -15.58 12.16
CA THR A 54 -7.18 -16.25 12.73
C THR A 54 -7.63 -15.47 13.96
N VAL A 55 -8.88 -14.99 13.94
CA VAL A 55 -9.49 -14.37 15.11
C VAL A 55 -9.73 -15.48 16.14
N PRO A 56 -9.29 -15.33 17.40
CA PRO A 56 -9.54 -16.34 18.41
C PRO A 56 -11.04 -16.40 18.74
N GLU A 57 -11.63 -17.59 18.67
CA GLU A 57 -12.99 -17.85 19.14
C GLU A 57 -12.94 -18.30 20.61
N LEU A 58 -13.64 -17.57 21.48
CA LEU A 58 -13.69 -17.84 22.92
C LEU A 58 -15.12 -18.26 23.31
N ILE A 59 -15.26 -19.37 24.02
CA ILE A 59 -16.53 -19.90 24.53
C ILE A 59 -16.47 -19.97 26.05
N ALA A 60 -17.45 -19.39 26.74
CA ALA A 60 -17.60 -19.51 28.20
C ALA A 60 -18.55 -20.64 28.54
N THR A 61 -18.10 -21.62 29.33
CA THR A 61 -18.91 -22.71 29.89
C THR A 61 -19.35 -22.45 31.33
N ALA A 62 -18.77 -21.43 31.98
CA ALA A 62 -19.03 -21.02 33.35
C ALA A 62 -18.85 -19.49 33.49
N PRO A 63 -19.40 -18.86 34.56
CA PRO A 63 -19.18 -17.45 34.83
C PRO A 63 -17.68 -17.08 34.92
N SER A 64 -17.33 -15.86 34.50
CA SER A 64 -15.98 -15.28 34.62
C SER A 64 -14.86 -15.96 33.79
N GLN A 65 -15.18 -16.65 32.70
CA GLN A 65 -14.18 -17.28 31.80
C GLN A 65 -13.81 -16.44 30.57
N VAL A 66 -14.73 -15.63 30.06
CA VAL A 66 -14.51 -14.76 28.90
C VAL A 66 -14.94 -13.36 29.26
N PHE A 67 -14.03 -12.40 29.07
CA PHE A 67 -14.30 -10.99 29.27
C PHE A 67 -14.31 -10.31 27.91
N THR A 68 -15.40 -9.61 27.62
CA THR A 68 -15.47 -8.69 26.49
C THR A 68 -15.44 -7.27 27.03
N TRP A 69 -14.90 -6.35 26.24
CA TRP A 69 -14.93 -4.93 26.55
C TRP A 69 -15.43 -4.19 25.31
N ASP A 70 -16.23 -3.16 25.53
CA ASP A 70 -16.56 -2.16 24.52
C ASP A 70 -16.06 -0.79 24.98
N ILE A 71 -15.67 0.05 24.02
CA ILE A 71 -15.43 1.47 24.26
C ILE A 71 -16.40 2.24 23.38
N THR A 72 -17.26 3.02 24.02
CA THR A 72 -18.11 3.98 23.34
C THR A 72 -17.38 5.31 23.26
N ARG A 73 -17.15 5.80 22.04
CA ARG A 73 -16.61 7.14 21.81
C ARG A 73 -17.76 8.14 21.95
N LEU A 74 -17.77 8.88 23.05
CA LEU A 74 -18.73 9.96 23.25
C LEU A 74 -18.34 11.18 22.40
N ALA A 75 -19.34 11.86 21.84
CA ALA A 75 -19.11 13.12 21.15
C ALA A 75 -18.62 14.18 22.16
N GLY A 76 -17.51 14.82 21.85
CA GLY A 76 -17.11 16.05 22.54
C GLY A 76 -18.05 17.21 22.21
N PRO A 77 -17.97 18.33 22.95
CA PRO A 77 -18.82 19.50 22.72
C PRO A 77 -18.66 20.08 21.31
N ASP A 78 -17.47 19.96 20.71
CA ASP A 78 -17.15 20.48 19.38
C ASP A 78 -16.58 19.38 18.46
N LYS A 79 -16.89 19.44 17.17
CA LYS A 79 -16.29 18.55 16.16
C LYS A 79 -14.84 18.97 15.87
N GLY A 80 -13.89 18.08 16.11
CA GLY A 80 -12.54 18.17 15.53
C GLY A 80 -11.44 18.72 16.43
N ILE A 81 -11.61 18.68 17.75
CA ILE A 81 -10.51 18.84 18.72
C ILE A 81 -9.95 17.45 19.07
#